data_AF-A0A7J2S5S2-F1
#
_entry.id   AF-A0A7J2S5S2-F1
#
_cell.length_a   1.000
_cell.length_b   1.000
_cell.length_c   1.000
_cell.angle_alpha   90.00
_cell.angle_beta   90.00
_cell.angle_gamma   90.00
#
_symmetry.space_group_name_H-M   'P 1'
#
loop_
_entity.id
_entity.type
_entity.pdbx_description
1 polymer ?
#
loop_
_entity_poly.entity_id
_entity_poly.type
_entity_poly.pdbx_seq_one_letter_code
_entity_poly.pdbx_strand_id
1 'polypeptide(L)'
;MLMINFFIINDKLLYYYRDIDEATKVPLNAGEVILANCSHFIIQNLNIMDGDVGILLGFSSYNDISYNNIANVIAGIWLTHSSYNAISNNIISNVGGGIPMTTSSNHNIISENIIADNWEYGIGLWASSYNTISDNTITNNQQAGIYLMIFSNLNTISKNVITNNWYGVYLSSSFISITRNNNFIGNHKHAFFENSIANFWLRNYWDDHIKFSPKVIDGTITLPWNPSKTIDWKNFDWLPAHEPYEW
;
A
#
# COMPACT_ATOMS: atom_id res chain seq x y z
N MET A 1 -0.11 24.15 -19.31
CA MET A 1 -1.45 24.68 -19.72
C MET A 1 -2.47 23.99 -18.84
N LEU A 2 -3.09 24.71 -17.91
CA LEU A 2 -4.10 24.17 -17.00
C LEU A 2 -5.35 23.81 -17.82
N MET A 3 -5.66 22.53 -17.97
CA MET A 3 -6.92 22.12 -18.59
C MET A 3 -7.91 21.79 -17.47
N ILE A 4 -8.60 22.82 -16.96
CA ILE A 4 -9.74 22.63 -16.08
C ILE A 4 -10.91 22.19 -16.97
N ASN A 5 -11.13 20.88 -17.10
CA ASN A 5 -12.41 20.38 -17.57
C ASN A 5 -13.33 20.23 -16.35
N PHE A 6 -14.37 21.05 -16.29
CA PHE A 6 -15.39 20.98 -15.24
C PHE A 6 -16.29 19.77 -15.47
N PHE A 7 -15.86 18.59 -15.02
CA PHE A 7 -16.77 17.50 -14.75
C PHE A 7 -17.17 17.59 -13.29
N ILE A 8 -18.49 17.64 -13.05
CA ILE A 8 -19.06 17.59 -11.71
C ILE A 8 -19.22 16.10 -11.37
N ILE A 9 -18.55 15.67 -10.32
CA ILE A 9 -18.72 14.35 -9.72
C ILE A 9 -19.35 14.61 -8.36
N ASN A 10 -20.62 14.27 -8.20
CA ASN A 10 -21.41 14.48 -6.97
C ASN A 10 -21.24 15.89 -6.37
N ASP A 11 -21.52 16.91 -7.17
CA ASP A 11 -21.43 18.33 -6.79
C ASP A 11 -20.01 18.85 -6.46
N LYS A 12 -18.97 18.06 -6.73
CA LYS A 12 -17.56 18.47 -6.59
C LYS A 12 -16.82 18.49 -7.92
N LEU A 13 -15.72 19.23 -7.95
CA LEU A 13 -14.95 19.45 -9.18
C LEU A 13 -13.86 18.39 -9.35
N LEU A 14 -13.76 17.86 -10.56
CA LEU A 14 -12.55 17.17 -11.02
C LEU A 14 -11.42 18.17 -11.24
N TYR A 15 -10.27 17.92 -10.62
CA TYR A 15 -9.05 18.69 -10.85
C TYR A 15 -8.03 17.87 -11.64
N TYR A 16 -7.84 18.25 -12.90
CA TYR A 16 -6.84 17.65 -13.79
C TYR A 16 -5.66 18.61 -14.01
N TYR A 17 -4.47 18.17 -13.62
CA TYR A 17 -3.22 18.91 -13.80
C TYR A 17 -2.29 18.15 -14.73
N ARG A 18 -1.56 18.88 -15.57
CA ARG A 18 -0.64 18.29 -16.53
C ARG A 18 0.59 19.14 -16.79
N ASP A 19 1.76 18.50 -16.80
CA ASP A 19 3.06 19.10 -17.13
C ASP A 19 3.36 20.32 -16.22
N ILE A 20 3.20 20.15 -14.91
CA ILE A 20 3.44 21.19 -13.90
C ILE A 20 4.52 20.73 -12.95
N ASP A 21 5.65 21.43 -12.93
CA ASP A 21 6.78 21.16 -12.06
C ASP A 21 7.07 22.39 -11.19
N GLU A 22 6.10 22.73 -10.35
CA GLU A 22 6.21 23.82 -9.38
C GLU A 22 5.28 23.56 -8.20
N ALA A 23 5.62 24.15 -7.05
CA ALA A 23 4.86 24.00 -5.82
C ALA A 23 3.39 24.41 -6.02
N THR A 24 2.48 23.45 -5.98
CA THR A 24 1.06 23.68 -6.30
C THR A 24 0.16 23.05 -5.25
N LYS A 25 -0.78 23.81 -4.70
CA LYS A 25 -1.77 23.29 -3.75
C LYS A 25 -3.11 23.03 -4.43
N VAL A 26 -3.65 21.83 -4.27
CA VAL A 26 -4.97 21.48 -4.81
C VAL A 26 -6.09 22.16 -3.99
N PRO A 27 -7.12 22.75 -4.64
CA PRO A 27 -8.25 23.34 -3.93
C PRO A 27 -9.06 22.35 -3.10
N LEU A 28 -9.61 22.82 -1.97
CA LEU A 28 -10.33 21.97 -0.99
C LEU A 28 -11.66 21.39 -1.50
N ASN A 29 -12.22 21.95 -2.57
CA ASN A 29 -13.46 21.51 -3.19
C ASN A 29 -13.25 20.45 -4.28
N ALA A 30 -12.06 19.85 -4.35
CA ALA A 30 -11.78 18.73 -5.24
C ALA A 30 -12.62 17.49 -4.87
N GLY A 31 -13.32 16.95 -5.87
CA GLY A 31 -14.03 15.67 -5.80
C GLY A 31 -13.24 14.52 -6.38
N GLU A 32 -12.24 14.83 -7.22
CA GLU A 32 -11.27 13.90 -7.76
C GLU A 32 -10.03 14.70 -8.17
N VAL A 33 -8.85 14.11 -8.03
CA VAL A 33 -7.58 14.75 -8.41
C VAL A 33 -6.80 13.83 -9.34
N ILE A 34 -6.43 14.34 -10.51
CA ILE A 34 -5.59 13.63 -11.47
C ILE A 34 -4.36 14.49 -11.78
N LEU A 35 -3.19 13.94 -11.52
CA LEU A 35 -1.90 14.49 -11.90
C LEU A 35 -1.31 13.70 -13.06
N ALA A 36 -0.94 14.39 -14.14
CA ALA A 36 -0.26 13.81 -15.29
C ALA A 36 1.07 14.52 -15.53
N ASN A 37 2.19 13.87 -15.22
CA ASN A 37 3.52 14.47 -15.30
C ASN A 37 3.63 15.76 -14.46
N CYS A 38 3.29 15.65 -13.17
CA CYS A 38 3.33 16.76 -12.23
C CYS A 38 4.24 16.47 -11.04
N SER A 39 4.85 17.53 -10.49
CA SER A 39 5.70 17.43 -9.31
C SER A 39 5.47 18.57 -8.33
N HIS A 40 5.82 18.35 -7.07
CA HIS A 40 5.71 19.33 -5.98
C HIS A 40 4.27 19.75 -5.64
N PHE A 41 3.30 18.86 -5.85
CA PHE A 41 1.93 19.12 -5.43
C PHE A 41 1.72 18.84 -3.94
N ILE A 42 0.89 19.66 -3.33
CA ILE A 42 0.34 19.48 -1.99
C ILE A 42 -1.15 19.18 -2.14
N ILE A 43 -1.50 17.91 -1.93
CA ILE A 43 -2.87 17.40 -2.00
C ILE A 43 -3.30 17.06 -0.58
N GLN A 44 -3.93 18.01 0.10
CA GLN A 44 -4.20 17.85 1.54
C GLN A 44 -5.57 18.33 1.98
N ASN A 45 -6.08 17.72 3.05
CA ASN A 45 -7.35 18.07 3.70
C ASN A 45 -8.56 17.99 2.75
N LEU A 46 -8.49 17.11 1.75
CA LEU A 46 -9.60 16.86 0.85
C LEU A 46 -10.55 15.82 1.45
N ASN A 47 -11.83 15.97 1.17
CA ASN A 47 -12.83 14.97 1.46
C ASN A 47 -13.39 14.48 0.12
N ILE A 48 -12.92 13.33 -0.37
CA ILE A 48 -13.26 12.77 -1.68
C ILE A 48 -14.12 11.54 -1.47
N MET A 49 -15.38 11.59 -1.90
CA MET A 49 -16.34 10.51 -1.64
C MET A 49 -17.23 10.25 -2.85
N ASP A 50 -17.65 9.00 -3.01
CA ASP A 50 -18.70 8.55 -3.93
C ASP A 50 -18.37 8.72 -5.43
N GLY A 51 -17.09 8.82 -5.80
CA GLY A 51 -16.61 9.00 -7.18
C GLY A 51 -15.97 7.76 -7.82
N ASP A 52 -15.32 7.93 -8.97
CA ASP A 52 -14.59 6.84 -9.64
C ASP A 52 -13.20 6.66 -9.02
N VAL A 53 -12.34 7.68 -9.05
CA VAL A 53 -10.99 7.63 -8.45
C VAL A 53 -10.85 8.75 -7.44
N GLY A 54 -10.17 8.47 -6.32
CA GLY A 54 -9.86 9.51 -5.33
C GLY A 54 -8.77 10.45 -5.83
N ILE A 55 -7.54 9.96 -5.82
CA ILE A 55 -6.35 10.69 -6.26
C ILE A 55 -5.53 9.78 -7.19
N LEU A 56 -5.27 10.24 -8.41
CA LEU A 56 -4.46 9.52 -9.40
C LEU A 56 -3.20 10.30 -9.74
N LEU A 57 -2.05 9.65 -9.60
CA LEU A 57 -0.74 10.15 -10.03
C LEU A 57 -0.23 9.29 -11.19
N GLY A 58 -0.13 9.90 -12.38
CA GLY A 58 0.54 9.34 -13.54
C GLY A 58 1.82 10.09 -13.84
N PHE A 59 2.96 9.39 -13.91
CA PHE A 59 4.27 9.99 -14.18
C PHE A 59 4.62 11.17 -13.24
N SER A 60 4.11 11.15 -12.00
CA SER A 60 4.12 12.31 -11.11
C SER A 60 4.95 12.00 -9.86
N SER A 61 5.88 12.89 -9.50
CA SER A 61 6.87 12.62 -8.46
C SER A 61 7.00 13.77 -7.47
N TYR A 62 7.56 13.54 -6.28
CA TYR A 62 7.79 14.59 -5.28
C TYR A 62 6.52 15.32 -4.82
N ASN A 63 5.39 14.60 -4.75
CA ASN A 63 4.12 15.15 -4.25
C ASN A 63 3.87 14.72 -2.80
N ASP A 64 3.23 15.60 -2.04
CA ASP A 64 2.74 15.36 -0.68
C ASP A 64 1.22 15.17 -0.72
N ILE A 65 0.77 13.98 -0.32
CA ILE A 65 -0.63 13.59 -0.25
C ILE A 65 -0.95 13.28 1.20
N SER A 66 -1.59 14.23 1.89
CA SER A 66 -1.78 14.10 3.34
C SER A 66 -3.08 14.60 3.91
N TYR A 67 -3.54 13.98 5.01
CA TYR A 67 -4.76 14.39 5.72
C TYR A 67 -6.03 14.36 4.85
N ASN A 68 -6.09 13.49 3.84
CA ASN A 68 -7.28 13.33 3.02
C ASN A 68 -8.19 12.24 3.58
N ASN A 69 -9.50 12.43 3.43
CA ASN A 69 -10.51 11.40 3.65
C ASN A 69 -11.03 10.94 2.29
N ILE A 70 -10.82 9.67 1.95
CA ILE A 70 -11.18 9.08 0.66
C ILE A 70 -12.05 7.85 0.91
N ALA A 71 -13.30 7.87 0.43
CA ALA A 71 -14.21 6.75 0.64
C ALA A 71 -15.17 6.49 -0.51
N ASN A 72 -15.65 5.24 -0.65
CA ASN A 72 -16.64 4.85 -1.66
C ASN A 72 -16.23 5.21 -3.10
N VAL A 73 -14.96 5.01 -3.43
CA VAL A 73 -14.42 5.18 -4.80
C VAL A 73 -13.86 3.85 -5.30
N ILE A 74 -13.65 3.71 -6.62
CA ILE A 74 -13.07 2.49 -7.20
C ILE A 74 -11.61 2.31 -6.76
N ALA A 75 -10.82 3.39 -6.78
CA ALA A 75 -9.43 3.39 -6.32
C ALA A 75 -9.16 4.60 -5.41
N GLY A 76 -8.52 4.37 -4.26
CA GLY A 76 -8.25 5.41 -3.27
C GLY A 76 -7.18 6.39 -3.74
N ILE A 77 -5.90 6.04 -3.55
CA ILE A 77 -4.75 6.82 -4.03
C ILE A 77 -3.93 5.93 -4.96
N TRP A 78 -4.01 6.16 -6.26
CA TRP A 78 -3.35 5.35 -7.27
C TRP A 78 -2.10 6.04 -7.83
N LEU A 79 -0.95 5.38 -7.72
CA LEU A 79 0.31 5.77 -8.35
C LEU A 79 0.64 4.86 -9.53
N THR A 80 0.97 5.44 -10.69
CA THR A 80 1.55 4.73 -11.84
C THR A 80 2.73 5.52 -12.40
N HIS A 81 3.88 4.86 -12.57
CA HIS A 81 5.16 5.51 -12.92
C HIS A 81 5.49 6.73 -12.04
N SER A 82 5.13 6.67 -10.76
CA SER A 82 5.13 7.83 -9.87
C SER A 82 6.00 7.54 -8.65
N SER A 83 7.13 8.24 -8.55
CA SER A 83 8.19 7.94 -7.57
C SER A 83 8.40 9.09 -6.60
N TYR A 84 9.04 8.82 -5.45
CA TYR A 84 9.41 9.86 -4.48
C TYR A 84 8.23 10.69 -3.93
N ASN A 85 7.03 10.12 -3.85
CA ASN A 85 5.89 10.77 -3.23
C ASN A 85 5.79 10.39 -1.75
N ALA A 86 5.23 11.31 -0.96
CA ALA A 86 4.88 11.08 0.44
C ALA A 86 3.36 10.97 0.56
N ILE A 87 2.87 9.85 1.09
CA ILE A 87 1.45 9.58 1.32
C ILE A 87 1.27 9.35 2.81
N SER A 88 0.73 10.34 3.52
CA SER A 88 0.66 10.24 4.99
C SER A 88 -0.61 10.76 5.63
N ASN A 89 -0.98 10.22 6.79
CA ASN A 89 -2.12 10.72 7.56
C ASN A 89 -3.46 10.72 6.79
N ASN A 90 -3.62 9.86 5.78
CA ASN A 90 -4.89 9.74 5.05
C ASN A 90 -5.79 8.68 5.69
N ILE A 91 -7.10 8.87 5.55
CA ILE A 91 -8.13 7.89 5.88
C ILE A 91 -8.70 7.39 4.55
N ILE A 92 -8.53 6.10 4.27
CA ILE A 92 -8.96 5.47 3.01
C ILE A 92 -9.83 4.28 3.34
N SER A 93 -11.10 4.29 2.93
CA SER A 93 -12.03 3.21 3.28
C SER A 93 -13.10 2.91 2.24
N ASN A 94 -13.61 1.68 2.24
CA ASN A 94 -14.67 1.25 1.33
C ASN A 94 -14.33 1.52 -0.15
N VAL A 95 -13.08 1.28 -0.55
CA VAL A 95 -12.65 1.38 -1.95
C VAL A 95 -12.31 0.01 -2.52
N GLY A 96 -12.10 -0.10 -3.83
CA GLY A 96 -11.58 -1.32 -4.46
C GLY A 96 -10.19 -1.67 -3.92
N GLY A 97 -9.19 -0.87 -4.30
CA GLY A 97 -7.84 -0.91 -3.73
C GLY A 97 -7.48 0.41 -3.03
N GLY A 98 -6.98 0.34 -1.80
CA GLY A 98 -6.68 1.51 -0.98
C GLY A 98 -5.60 2.41 -1.59
N ILE A 99 -4.36 1.89 -1.65
CA ILE A 99 -3.21 2.55 -2.29
C ILE A 99 -2.57 1.60 -3.31
N PRO A 100 -3.05 1.54 -4.56
CA PRO A 100 -2.38 0.81 -5.63
C PRO A 100 -1.17 1.57 -6.16
N MET A 101 -0.02 0.89 -6.27
CA MET A 101 1.23 1.42 -6.81
C MET A 101 1.71 0.52 -7.93
N THR A 102 1.66 1.02 -9.16
CA THR A 102 1.95 0.22 -10.35
C THR A 102 3.08 0.80 -11.18
N THR A 103 3.70 -0.09 -11.96
CA THR A 103 4.65 0.24 -13.04
C THR A 103 5.77 1.19 -12.60
N SER A 104 6.75 0.68 -11.84
CA SER A 104 7.92 1.44 -11.40
C SER A 104 7.60 2.67 -10.54
N SER A 105 6.59 2.58 -9.68
CA SER A 105 6.31 3.60 -8.66
C SER A 105 7.21 3.36 -7.44
N ASN A 106 8.45 3.86 -7.51
CA ASN A 106 9.54 3.52 -6.60
C ASN A 106 9.81 4.63 -5.57
N HIS A 107 10.50 4.30 -4.48
CA HIS A 107 10.97 5.27 -3.50
C HIS A 107 9.87 6.15 -2.87
N ASN A 108 8.63 5.68 -2.82
CA ASN A 108 7.54 6.35 -2.12
C ASN A 108 7.54 5.99 -0.64
N ILE A 109 7.02 6.91 0.17
CA ILE A 109 6.85 6.74 1.61
C ILE A 109 5.35 6.76 1.90
N ILE A 110 4.85 5.68 2.50
CA ILE A 110 3.46 5.49 2.87
C ILE A 110 3.41 5.34 4.38
N SER A 111 2.98 6.37 5.10
CA SER A 111 3.06 6.37 6.55
C SER A 111 1.87 6.96 7.29
N GLU A 112 1.57 6.45 8.48
CA GLU A 112 0.53 7.04 9.36
C GLU A 112 -0.87 7.07 8.72
N ASN A 113 -1.14 6.23 7.72
CA ASN A 113 -2.47 6.15 7.10
C ASN A 113 -3.36 5.15 7.84
N ILE A 114 -4.67 5.42 7.83
CA ILE A 114 -5.72 4.48 8.25
C ILE A 114 -6.39 3.93 6.99
N ILE A 115 -6.21 2.65 6.72
CA ILE A 115 -6.66 2.00 5.49
C ILE A 115 -7.56 0.82 5.83
N ALA A 116 -8.87 0.99 5.65
CA ALA A 116 -9.86 0.09 6.22
C ALA A 116 -10.94 -0.38 5.24
N ASP A 117 -11.46 -1.59 5.43
CA ASP A 117 -12.69 -2.07 4.79
C ASP A 117 -12.68 -2.01 3.24
N ASN A 118 -11.50 -2.17 2.62
CA ASN A 118 -11.40 -2.17 1.14
C ASN A 118 -11.67 -3.56 0.56
N TRP A 119 -12.27 -3.58 -0.64
CA TRP A 119 -12.77 -4.79 -1.28
C TRP A 119 -11.67 -5.72 -1.80
N GLU A 120 -10.47 -5.19 -1.99
CA GLU A 120 -9.29 -5.99 -2.35
C GLU A 120 -8.23 -5.81 -1.24
N TYR A 121 -7.21 -5.00 -1.50
CA TYR A 121 -6.08 -4.80 -0.62
C TYR A 121 -6.02 -3.37 -0.07
N GLY A 122 -5.39 -3.23 1.10
CA GLY A 122 -5.10 -1.92 1.66
C GLY A 122 -4.01 -1.19 0.86
N ILE A 123 -2.82 -1.78 0.77
CA ILE A 123 -1.68 -1.26 -0.01
C ILE A 123 -1.20 -2.33 -0.98
N GLY A 124 -1.18 -2.02 -2.27
CA GLY A 124 -0.80 -2.97 -3.32
C GLY A 124 0.37 -2.43 -4.15
N LEU A 125 1.44 -3.21 -4.30
CA LEU A 125 2.61 -2.86 -5.09
C LEU A 125 2.73 -3.82 -6.26
N TRP A 126 2.81 -3.31 -7.48
CA TRP A 126 3.03 -4.07 -8.70
C TRP A 126 4.24 -3.50 -9.44
N ALA A 127 5.29 -4.33 -9.62
CA ALA A 127 6.56 -3.92 -10.21
C ALA A 127 7.07 -2.58 -9.64
N SER A 128 7.00 -2.44 -8.31
CA SER A 128 7.30 -1.20 -7.59
C SER A 128 8.20 -1.52 -6.39
N SER A 129 9.40 -0.95 -6.39
CA SER A 129 10.51 -1.31 -5.52
C SER A 129 10.98 -0.13 -4.66
N TYR A 130 11.75 -0.43 -3.61
CA TYR A 130 12.37 0.58 -2.73
C TYR A 130 11.39 1.51 -2.01
N ASN A 131 10.15 1.08 -1.80
CA ASN A 131 9.15 1.83 -1.06
C ASN A 131 9.24 1.54 0.44
N THR A 132 8.82 2.51 1.25
CA THR A 132 8.71 2.37 2.71
C THR A 132 7.24 2.46 3.11
N ILE A 133 6.73 1.41 3.74
CA ILE A 133 5.37 1.33 4.28
C ILE A 133 5.51 1.23 5.79
N SER A 134 5.21 2.31 6.52
CA SER A 134 5.41 2.31 7.96
C SER A 134 4.34 3.01 8.78
N ASP A 135 4.15 2.60 10.03
CA ASP A 135 3.28 3.31 10.97
C ASP A 135 1.81 3.42 10.49
N ASN A 136 1.36 2.55 9.57
CA ASN A 136 -0.02 2.53 9.08
C ASN A 136 -0.90 1.60 9.92
N THR A 137 -2.18 1.93 10.02
CA THR A 137 -3.22 1.03 10.54
C THR A 137 -4.02 0.46 9.37
N ILE A 138 -3.90 -0.84 9.13
CA ILE A 138 -4.45 -1.51 7.94
C ILE A 138 -5.39 -2.63 8.37
N THR A 139 -6.69 -2.43 8.17
CA THR A 139 -7.73 -3.24 8.84
C THR A 139 -8.83 -3.71 7.90
N ASN A 140 -9.34 -4.94 8.08
CA ASN A 140 -10.54 -5.46 7.40
C ASN A 140 -10.51 -5.41 5.85
N ASN A 141 -9.33 -5.47 5.22
CA ASN A 141 -9.24 -5.55 3.76
C ASN A 141 -9.46 -7.01 3.31
N GLN A 142 -10.35 -7.20 2.32
CA GLN A 142 -10.93 -8.51 2.00
C GLN A 142 -9.94 -9.49 1.37
N GLN A 143 -8.88 -9.01 0.72
CA GLN A 143 -7.83 -9.85 0.13
C GLN A 143 -6.54 -9.80 0.93
N ALA A 144 -5.97 -8.62 1.15
CA ALA A 144 -4.71 -8.47 1.89
C ALA A 144 -4.58 -7.09 2.53
N GLY A 145 -3.94 -6.98 3.70
CA GLY A 145 -3.56 -5.69 4.23
C GLY A 145 -2.52 -5.02 3.32
N ILE A 146 -1.41 -5.72 3.09
CA ILE A 146 -0.34 -5.30 2.18
C ILE A 146 -0.05 -6.42 1.18
N TYR A 147 -0.01 -6.11 -0.11
CA TYR A 147 0.27 -7.06 -1.17
C TYR A 147 1.39 -6.57 -2.10
N LEU A 148 2.53 -7.26 -2.11
CA LEU A 148 3.63 -7.04 -3.05
C LEU A 148 3.57 -8.07 -4.17
N MET A 149 3.46 -7.61 -5.41
CA MET A 149 3.29 -8.43 -6.62
C MET A 149 4.39 -8.13 -7.64
N ILE A 150 4.79 -9.15 -8.39
CA ILE A 150 5.49 -9.06 -9.68
C ILE A 150 6.72 -8.14 -9.59
N PHE A 151 7.82 -8.64 -9.03
CA PHE A 151 9.10 -7.95 -8.92
C PHE A 151 9.06 -6.65 -8.10
N SER A 152 8.17 -6.55 -7.12
CA SER A 152 8.15 -5.47 -6.13
C SER A 152 9.19 -5.71 -5.04
N ASN A 153 10.45 -5.41 -5.34
CA ASN A 153 11.60 -5.81 -4.54
C ASN A 153 12.08 -4.72 -3.58
N LEU A 154 12.89 -5.11 -2.60
CA LEU A 154 13.63 -4.17 -1.74
C LEU A 154 12.73 -3.15 -1.02
N ASN A 155 11.50 -3.55 -0.70
CA ASN A 155 10.55 -2.73 0.05
C ASN A 155 10.74 -2.94 1.56
N THR A 156 10.43 -1.92 2.36
CA THR A 156 10.44 -2.01 3.83
C THR A 156 9.03 -1.86 4.36
N ILE A 157 8.57 -2.86 5.12
CA ILE A 157 7.28 -2.88 5.82
C ILE A 157 7.57 -2.89 7.32
N SER A 158 7.31 -1.79 8.02
CA SER A 158 7.63 -1.73 9.45
C SER A 158 6.71 -0.88 10.29
N LYS A 159 6.50 -1.25 11.56
CA LYS A 159 5.67 -0.50 12.50
C LYS A 159 4.21 -0.35 12.09
N ASN A 160 3.71 -1.23 11.23
CA ASN A 160 2.30 -1.22 10.87
C ASN A 160 1.49 -2.06 11.86
N VAL A 161 0.25 -1.63 12.09
CA VAL A 161 -0.79 -2.40 12.79
C VAL A 161 -1.70 -3.01 11.74
N ILE A 162 -1.54 -4.31 11.48
CA ILE A 162 -2.20 -5.03 10.38
C ILE A 162 -3.20 -6.00 10.99
N THR A 163 -4.49 -5.70 10.90
CA THR A 163 -5.51 -6.44 11.65
C THR A 163 -6.69 -6.92 10.82
N ASN A 164 -7.19 -8.12 11.11
CA ASN A 164 -8.44 -8.64 10.53
C ASN A 164 -8.51 -8.62 8.99
N ASN A 165 -7.38 -8.69 8.29
CA ASN A 165 -7.35 -8.84 6.84
C ASN A 165 -7.34 -10.33 6.49
N TRP A 166 -7.69 -10.69 5.25
CA TRP A 166 -7.57 -12.09 4.81
C TRP A 166 -6.11 -12.56 4.82
N TYR A 167 -5.22 -11.87 4.10
CA TYR A 167 -3.79 -11.93 4.35
C TYR A 167 -3.33 -10.66 5.08
N GLY A 168 -2.48 -10.76 6.11
CA GLY A 168 -1.83 -9.58 6.66
C GLY A 168 -0.86 -8.97 5.64
N VAL A 169 0.17 -9.74 5.29
CA VAL A 169 1.10 -9.44 4.19
C VAL A 169 1.14 -10.61 3.21
N TYR A 170 0.92 -10.33 1.92
CA TYR A 170 1.11 -11.30 0.84
C TYR A 170 2.24 -10.85 -0.08
N LEU A 171 3.21 -11.72 -0.33
CA LEU A 171 4.31 -11.55 -1.27
C LEU A 171 4.16 -12.51 -2.47
N SER A 172 4.05 -11.99 -3.70
CA SER A 172 4.03 -12.80 -4.93
C SER A 172 5.12 -12.35 -5.89
N SER A 173 6.05 -13.25 -6.24
CA SER A 173 7.23 -12.98 -7.06
C SER A 173 8.00 -11.71 -6.65
N SER A 174 8.17 -11.47 -5.34
CA SER A 174 8.86 -10.32 -4.77
C SER A 174 10.02 -10.75 -3.87
N PHE A 175 11.12 -10.01 -3.90
CA PHE A 175 12.38 -10.46 -3.30
C PHE A 175 13.03 -9.38 -2.45
N ILE A 176 13.79 -9.80 -1.45
CA ILE A 176 14.69 -8.95 -0.66
C ILE A 176 13.96 -7.79 0.05
N SER A 177 12.66 -7.96 0.34
CA SER A 177 11.92 -7.02 1.17
C SER A 177 12.10 -7.34 2.65
N ILE A 178 12.01 -6.33 3.50
CA ILE A 178 12.16 -6.44 4.95
C ILE A 178 10.82 -6.15 5.59
N THR A 179 10.29 -7.12 6.34
CA THR A 179 9.09 -6.94 7.16
C THR A 179 9.47 -7.06 8.63
N ARG A 180 9.44 -5.95 9.37
CA ARG A 180 9.93 -5.90 10.75
C ARG A 180 9.10 -5.06 11.68
N ASN A 181 9.05 -5.42 12.95
CA ASN A 181 8.41 -4.60 13.97
C ASN A 181 6.95 -4.25 13.63
N ASN A 182 6.17 -5.17 13.04
CA ASN A 182 4.74 -4.97 12.79
C ASN A 182 3.91 -5.75 13.80
N ASN A 183 2.67 -5.31 14.03
CA ASN A 183 1.66 -6.06 14.78
C ASN A 183 0.72 -6.77 13.81
N PHE A 184 0.77 -8.10 13.75
CA PHE A 184 -0.21 -8.92 13.02
C PHE A 184 -1.22 -9.50 14.01
N ILE A 185 -2.49 -9.10 13.88
CA ILE A 185 -3.56 -9.46 14.85
C ILE A 185 -4.83 -9.88 14.12
N GLY A 186 -5.40 -11.04 14.41
CA GLY A 186 -6.72 -11.47 13.93
C GLY A 186 -6.85 -11.64 12.41
N ASN A 187 -5.73 -11.61 11.65
CA ASN A 187 -5.78 -11.84 10.21
C ASN A 187 -6.05 -13.33 9.95
N HIS A 188 -6.78 -13.67 8.88
CA HIS A 188 -7.04 -15.07 8.54
C HIS A 188 -5.73 -15.84 8.29
N LYS A 189 -4.76 -15.18 7.63
CA LYS A 189 -3.36 -15.62 7.59
C LYS A 189 -2.44 -14.40 7.70
N HIS A 190 -1.61 -14.33 8.75
CA HIS A 190 -0.77 -13.15 8.99
C HIS A 190 0.20 -12.84 7.84
N ALA A 191 0.82 -13.88 7.29
CA ALA A 191 1.73 -13.73 6.16
C ALA A 191 1.68 -14.95 5.24
N PHE A 192 1.82 -14.71 3.93
CA PHE A 192 1.98 -15.74 2.93
C PHE A 192 2.93 -15.28 1.83
N PHE A 193 3.61 -16.21 1.18
CA PHE A 193 4.45 -15.90 0.04
C PHE A 193 4.34 -16.93 -1.08
N GLU A 194 4.40 -16.47 -2.32
CA GLU A 194 4.46 -17.29 -3.53
C GLU A 194 5.67 -16.83 -4.34
N ASN A 195 6.57 -17.76 -4.68
CA ASN A 195 7.75 -17.49 -5.52
C ASN A 195 8.59 -16.29 -5.04
N SER A 196 8.59 -16.03 -3.73
CA SER A 196 9.14 -14.81 -3.12
C SER A 196 10.22 -15.17 -2.09
N ILE A 197 11.42 -15.43 -2.59
CA ILE A 197 12.58 -15.85 -1.78
C ILE A 197 13.38 -14.66 -1.24
N ALA A 198 14.24 -14.92 -0.26
CA ALA A 198 15.16 -13.93 0.33
C ALA A 198 14.47 -12.71 0.97
N ASN A 199 13.18 -12.80 1.31
CA ASN A 199 12.52 -11.80 2.15
C ASN A 199 12.85 -12.03 3.62
N PHE A 200 13.05 -10.95 4.36
CA PHE A 200 13.49 -10.98 5.76
C PHE A 200 12.34 -10.58 6.69
N TRP A 201 12.14 -11.40 7.72
CA TRP A 201 11.14 -11.17 8.75
C TRP A 201 11.83 -11.07 10.09
N LEU A 202 11.55 -10.02 10.86
CA LEU A 202 12.26 -9.78 12.10
C LEU A 202 11.41 -9.01 13.11
N ARG A 203 11.25 -9.54 14.32
CA ARG A 203 10.63 -8.81 15.43
C ARG A 203 9.22 -8.35 15.11
N ASN A 204 8.46 -9.12 14.35
CA ASN A 204 7.03 -8.87 14.23
C ASN A 204 6.32 -9.54 15.40
N TYR A 205 5.24 -8.93 15.88
CA TYR A 205 4.29 -9.55 16.78
C TYR A 205 3.25 -10.32 15.96
N TRP A 206 2.93 -11.52 16.41
CA TRP A 206 1.96 -12.43 15.78
C TRP A 206 1.08 -12.98 16.90
N ASP A 207 -0.21 -12.70 16.88
CA ASP A 207 -1.13 -13.12 17.96
C ASP A 207 -1.41 -14.63 17.98
N ASP A 208 -1.05 -15.35 16.91
CA ASP A 208 -1.11 -16.81 16.82
C ASP A 208 0.23 -17.52 17.17
N HIS A 209 1.27 -16.78 17.58
CA HIS A 209 2.61 -17.34 17.76
C HIS A 209 2.85 -17.94 19.15
N ILE A 210 3.48 -19.12 19.16
CA ILE A 210 3.93 -19.81 20.36
C ILE A 210 5.26 -19.19 20.81
N LYS A 211 5.26 -18.46 21.95
CA LYS A 211 6.33 -17.57 22.45
C LYS A 211 7.77 -18.12 22.56
N PHE A 212 8.06 -19.38 22.23
CA PHE A 212 9.38 -20.02 22.38
C PHE A 212 9.98 -20.60 21.10
N SER A 213 9.51 -20.18 19.92
CA SER A 213 10.05 -20.59 18.62
C SER A 213 10.25 -19.40 17.67
N PRO A 214 10.96 -19.59 16.55
CA PRO A 214 10.76 -18.75 15.38
C PRO A 214 9.32 -18.83 14.89
N LYS A 215 8.75 -17.74 14.38
CA LYS A 215 7.46 -17.80 13.68
C LYS A 215 7.69 -18.36 12.29
N VAL A 216 7.05 -19.48 11.98
CA VAL A 216 6.99 -20.02 10.62
C VAL A 216 6.05 -19.18 9.78
N ILE A 217 6.51 -18.84 8.58
CA ILE A 217 5.73 -18.19 7.54
C ILE A 217 5.66 -19.17 6.39
N ASP A 218 4.45 -19.58 6.04
CA ASP A 218 4.23 -20.54 4.97
C ASP A 218 4.21 -19.84 3.61
N GLY A 219 4.62 -20.57 2.59
CA GLY A 219 4.56 -20.12 1.22
C GLY A 219 4.74 -21.25 0.23
N THR A 220 4.93 -20.88 -1.02
CA THR A 220 5.09 -21.82 -2.12
C THR A 220 6.20 -21.39 -3.06
N ILE A 221 6.85 -22.36 -3.70
CA ILE A 221 7.82 -22.15 -4.76
C ILE A 221 7.47 -23.02 -5.96
N THR A 222 7.45 -22.41 -7.13
CA THR A 222 7.34 -23.06 -8.43
C THR A 222 8.74 -23.48 -8.89
N LEU A 223 8.88 -24.74 -9.32
CA LEU A 223 10.18 -25.28 -9.72
C LEU A 223 10.65 -24.61 -11.03
N PRO A 224 11.87 -24.02 -11.09
CA PRO A 224 12.36 -23.33 -12.29
C PRO A 224 12.43 -24.24 -13.53
N TRP A 225 12.73 -25.52 -13.34
CA TRP A 225 12.82 -26.53 -14.40
C TRP A 225 11.48 -27.24 -14.68
N ASN A 226 10.43 -26.98 -13.90
CA ASN A 226 9.09 -27.51 -14.15
C ASN A 226 8.01 -26.55 -13.62
N PRO A 227 7.62 -25.53 -14.40
CA PRO A 227 6.66 -24.51 -13.99
C PRO A 227 5.25 -25.03 -13.64
N SER A 228 4.93 -26.27 -14.02
CA SER A 228 3.65 -26.91 -13.65
C SER A 228 3.63 -27.48 -12.23
N LYS A 229 4.77 -27.49 -11.53
CA LYS A 229 4.89 -28.01 -10.17
C LYS A 229 5.23 -26.90 -9.19
N THR A 230 4.38 -26.81 -8.18
CA THR A 230 4.56 -25.94 -7.00
C THR A 230 4.74 -26.83 -5.78
N ILE A 231 5.68 -26.45 -4.91
CA ILE A 231 5.96 -27.12 -3.64
C ILE A 231 5.73 -26.14 -2.48
N ASP A 232 5.36 -26.68 -1.32
CA ASP A 232 5.31 -25.91 -0.08
C ASP A 232 6.72 -25.49 0.32
N TRP A 233 6.84 -24.26 0.83
CA TRP A 233 8.08 -23.70 1.31
C TRP A 233 7.86 -22.92 2.60
N LYS A 234 8.96 -22.64 3.31
CA LYS A 234 8.91 -21.94 4.60
C LYS A 234 9.92 -20.81 4.64
N ASN A 235 9.52 -19.73 5.28
CA ASN A 235 10.37 -18.64 5.75
C ASN A 235 10.13 -18.45 7.25
N PHE A 236 10.96 -17.67 7.93
CA PHE A 236 10.92 -17.54 9.37
C PHE A 236 11.14 -16.10 9.82
N ASP A 237 10.34 -15.65 10.77
CA ASP A 237 10.75 -14.59 11.68
C ASP A 237 11.49 -15.25 12.84
N TRP A 238 12.80 -15.03 12.89
CA TRP A 238 13.68 -15.70 13.86
C TRP A 238 13.59 -15.12 15.27
N LEU A 239 13.11 -13.88 15.41
CA LEU A 239 13.06 -13.16 16.69
C LEU A 239 11.71 -12.47 16.85
N PRO A 240 10.58 -13.20 16.84
CA PRO A 240 9.26 -12.61 16.95
C PRO A 240 9.10 -11.85 18.28
N ALA A 241 8.31 -10.78 18.25
CA ALA A 241 8.01 -9.99 19.44
C ALA A 241 7.09 -10.78 20.39
N HIS A 242 7.29 -10.59 21.70
CA HIS A 242 6.55 -11.34 22.73
C HIS A 242 5.19 -10.72 23.06
N GLU A 243 5.07 -9.41 22.86
CA GLU A 243 3.89 -8.59 23.12
C GLU A 243 3.71 -7.64 21.92
N PRO A 244 2.47 -7.18 21.66
CA PRO A 244 2.23 -6.18 20.61
C PRO A 244 2.97 -4.89 20.94
N TYR A 245 3.42 -4.20 19.91
CA TYR A 245 4.00 -2.87 20.05
C TYR A 245 2.93 -1.81 20.30
N GLU A 246 3.25 -0.83 21.16
CA GLU A 246 2.46 0.38 21.38
C GLU A 246 3.25 1.56 20.80
N TRP A 247 2.73 2.20 19.74
CA TRP A 247 3.27 3.42 19.15
C TRP A 247 2.23 4.53 19.21
#